data_AF-A0A1V1TGE0-F1
#
_entry.id   AF-A0A1V1TGE0-F1
#
_cell.length_a   1.000
_cell.length_b   1.000
_cell.length_c   1.000
_cell.angle_alpha   90.00
_cell.angle_beta   90.00
_cell.angle_gamma   90.00
#
_symmetry.space_group_name_H-M   'P 1'
#
loop_
_entity.id
_entity.type
_entity.pdbx_description
1 polymer ?
#
loop_
_entity_poly.entity_id
_entity_poly.type
_entity_poly.pdbx_seq_one_letter_code
_entity_poly.pdbx_strand_id
1 'polypeptide(L)' 'MAQFKLDGVAIVVGAAGGIGREIAFTFAEAGVKGMLLADVSAEASAEVAEQAKSLASNPAYTYLLT' A
#
# COMPACT_ATOMS: atom_id res chain seq x y z
N MET A 1 3.49 13.28 1.23
CA MET A 1 2.70 13.81 0.09
C MET A 1 3.31 13.31 -1.20
N ALA A 2 2.62 12.41 -1.88
CA ALA A 2 3.03 11.87 -3.17
C ALA A 2 3.23 12.97 -4.23
N GLN A 3 4.31 12.86 -5.00
CA GLN A 3 4.67 13.82 -6.05
C GLN A 3 3.75 13.73 -7.29
N PHE A 4 3.13 12.57 -7.51
CA PHE A 4 2.31 12.30 -8.69
C PHE A 4 1.01 11.60 -8.27
N LYS A 5 -0.04 11.77 -9.07
CA LYS A 5 -1.31 11.06 -8.91
C LYS A 5 -1.32 9.84 -9.82
N LEU A 6 -1.63 8.68 -9.25
CA LEU A 6 -1.66 7.41 -9.95
C LEU A 6 -3.11 6.91 -10.04
N ASP A 7 -3.47 6.36 -11.19
CA ASP A 7 -4.72 5.61 -11.37
C ASP A 7 -4.36 4.17 -11.73
N GLY A 8 -4.76 3.21 -10.89
CA GLY A 8 -4.43 1.79 -11.08
C GLY A 8 -4.34 1.01 -9.77
N VAL A 9 -3.75 -0.18 -9.86
CA VAL A 9 -3.50 -1.08 -8.72
C VAL A 9 -2.00 -1.30 -8.57
N ALA A 10 -1.50 -1.25 -7.33
CA ALA A 10 -0.10 -1.54 -7.01
C ALA A 10 0.06 -2.96 -6.44
N ILE A 11 1.17 -3.61 -6.77
CA ILE A 11 1.57 -4.91 -6.20
C ILE A 11 2.93 -4.70 -5.56
N VAL A 12 3.02 -4.91 -4.25
CA VAL A 12 4.23 -4.69 -3.46
C VAL A 12 4.62 -5.99 -2.78
N VAL A 13 5.78 -6.53 -3.15
CA VAL A 13 6.38 -7.73 -2.56
C VAL A 13 7.50 -7.32 -1.61
N GLY A 14 7.58 -7.93 -0.43
CA GLY A 14 8.45 -7.46 0.65
C GLY A 14 7.84 -6.27 1.40
N ALA A 15 6.51 -6.23 1.51
CA ALA A 15 5.75 -5.07 1.99
C ALA A 15 5.86 -4.83 3.51
N ALA A 16 6.25 -5.84 4.30
CA ALA A 16 6.19 -5.77 5.76
C ALA A 16 7.18 -4.79 6.38
N GLY A 17 8.18 -4.30 5.63
CA GLY A 17 9.19 -3.42 6.20
C GLY A 17 10.06 -2.67 5.21
N GLY A 18 10.94 -1.85 5.78
CA GLY A 18 11.94 -1.08 5.05
C GLY A 18 11.35 -0.31 3.87
N ILE A 19 11.93 -0.53 2.69
CA ILE A 19 11.54 0.15 1.46
C ILE A 19 10.15 -0.28 0.98
N GLY A 20 9.79 -1.56 1.12
CA GLY A 20 8.49 -2.07 0.68
C GLY A 20 7.33 -1.38 1.40
N ARG A 21 7.48 -1.12 2.71
CA ARG A 21 6.51 -0.35 3.49
C ARG A 21 6.37 1.09 2.99
N GLU A 22 7.47 1.80 2.81
CA GLU A 22 7.42 3.20 2.33
C GLU A 22 6.86 3.29 0.90
N ILE A 23 7.12 2.27 0.07
CA ILE A 23 6.51 2.14 -1.26
C ILE A 23 4.99 1.99 -1.14
N ALA A 24 4.50 1.14 -0.24
CA ALA A 24 3.06 0.99 0.00
C ALA A 24 2.41 2.31 0.43
N PHE A 25 3.04 3.05 1.34
CA PHE A 25 2.53 4.35 1.77
C PHE A 25 2.51 5.37 0.63
N THR A 26 3.60 5.43 -0.14
CA THR A 26 3.70 6.36 -1.27
C THR A 26 2.65 6.06 -2.34
N PHE A 27 2.39 4.78 -2.64
CA PHE A 27 1.33 4.41 -3.59
C PHE A 27 -0.07 4.73 -3.08
N ALA A 28 -0.34 4.50 -1.80
CA ALA A 28 -1.61 4.87 -1.18
C ALA A 28 -1.85 6.39 -1.25
N GLU A 29 -0.85 7.19 -0.87
CA GLU A 29 -0.89 8.65 -0.97
C GLU A 29 -1.07 9.11 -2.43
N ALA A 30 -0.45 8.42 -3.40
CA ALA A 30 -0.55 8.74 -4.82
C ALA A 30 -1.94 8.48 -5.40
N GLY A 31 -2.82 7.76 -4.70
CA GLY A 31 -4.23 7.61 -5.07
C GLY A 31 -4.55 6.37 -5.89
N VAL A 32 -3.74 5.31 -5.77
CA VAL A 32 -4.08 4.01 -6.36
C VAL A 32 -5.46 3.55 -5.90
N LYS A 33 -6.20 2.84 -6.78
CA LYS A 33 -7.52 2.27 -6.49
C LYS A 33 -7.41 1.05 -5.57
N GLY A 34 -6.30 0.31 -5.67
CA GLY A 34 -6.08 -0.84 -4.81
C GLY A 34 -4.62 -1.24 -4.68
N MET A 35 -4.33 -2.07 -3.68
CA MET A 35 -2.98 -2.56 -3.42
C MET A 35 -2.97 -4.03 -3.01
N LEU A 36 -2.07 -4.82 -3.57
CA LEU A 36 -1.72 -6.14 -3.06
C LEU A 36 -0.40 -6.06 -2.31
N LEU A 37 -0.41 -6.42 -1.03
CA LEU A 37 0.74 -6.43 -0.14
C LEU A 37 1.11 -7.88 0.14
N ALA A 38 2.32 -8.26 -0.28
CA ALA A 38 2.86 -9.61 -0.13
C ALA A 38 4.13 -9.58 0.72
N ASP A 39 4.22 -10.47 1.70
CA ASP A 39 5.43 -10.69 2.48
C ASP A 39 5.42 -12.09 3.10
N VAL A 40 6.56 -12.53 3.61
CA VAL A 40 6.66 -13.76 4.39
C VAL A 40 5.88 -13.63 5.71
N SER A 41 5.80 -12.42 6.27
CA SER A 41 4.99 -12.13 7.45
C SER A 41 3.63 -11.53 7.05
N ALA A 42 2.57 -12.34 7.15
CA ALA A 42 1.21 -11.92 6.85
C ALA A 42 0.71 -10.87 7.86
N GLU A 43 1.03 -11.04 9.14
CA GLU A 43 0.65 -10.11 10.20
C GLU A 43 1.27 -8.74 9.99
N ALA A 44 2.58 -8.68 9.69
CA ALA A 44 3.25 -7.40 9.43
C ALA A 44 2.74 -6.74 8.15
N SER A 45 2.40 -7.52 7.11
CA SER A 45 1.76 -6.98 5.90
C SER A 45 0.38 -6.39 6.18
N ALA A 46 -0.40 -7.01 7.07
CA ALA A 46 -1.69 -6.51 7.49
C ALA A 46 -1.56 -5.17 8.25
N GLU A 47 -0.58 -5.05 9.15
CA GLU A 47 -0.28 -3.78 9.83
C GLU A 47 0.08 -2.67 8.85
N VAL A 48 0.91 -2.98 7.85
CA VAL A 48 1.26 -2.02 6.78
C VAL A 48 0.04 -1.66 5.94
N ALA A 49 -0.85 -2.61 5.64
CA ALA A 49 -2.07 -2.35 4.88
C ALA A 49 -3.02 -1.37 5.59
N GLU A 50 -3.22 -1.55 6.89
CA GLU A 50 -4.04 -0.66 7.71
C GLU A 50 -3.43 0.74 7.81
N GLN A 51 -2.11 0.83 7.98
CA GLN A 51 -1.39 2.11 7.96
C GLN A 51 -1.52 2.79 6.59
N ALA A 52 -1.30 2.07 5.49
CA ALA A 52 -1.44 2.58 4.13
C ALA A 52 -2.87 3.07 3.84
N LYS A 53 -3.90 2.37 4.33
CA LYS A 53 -5.30 2.78 4.19
C LYS A 53 -5.58 4.15 4.81
N SER A 54 -4.96 4.46 5.95
CA SER A 54 -5.10 5.78 6.58
C SER A 54 -4.43 6.91 5.80
N LEU A 55 -3.46 6.58 4.94
CA LEU A 55 -2.75 7.52 4.07
C LEU A 55 -3.36 7.62 2.67
N ALA A 56 -4.31 6.74 2.34
CA ALA A 56 -4.87 6.64 1.01
C ALA A 56 -5.63 7.92 0.61
N SER A 57 -5.23 8.53 -0.51
CA SER A 57 -5.91 9.73 -1.03
C SER A 57 -7.12 9.40 -1.92
N ASN A 58 -7.25 8.14 -2.34
CA ASN A 58 -8.38 7.66 -3.13
C ASN A 58 -9.50 7.13 -2.20
N PRO A 59 -10.71 7.69 -2.23
CA PRO A 59 -11.81 7.26 -1.36
C PRO A 59 -12.30 5.83 -1.66
N ALA A 60 -12.01 5.30 -2.85
CA ALA A 60 -12.33 3.93 -3.23
C ALA A 60 -11.17 2.95 -2.99
N TYR A 61 -10.14 3.35 -2.24
CA TYR A 61 -8.98 2.51 -1.96
C TYR A 61 -9.36 1.20 -1.29
N THR A 62 -8.83 0.09 -1.81
CA THR A 62 -8.95 -1.25 -1.25
C THR A 62 -7.59 -1.93 -1.18
N TYR A 63 -7.48 -3.03 -0.43
CA TYR A 63 -6.25 -3.81 -0.39
C TYR A 63 -6.53 -5.32 -0.31
N LEU A 64 -5.54 -6.10 -0.72
CA LEU A 64 -5.46 -7.54 -0.58
C LEU A 64 -4.13 -7.92 0.07
N LEU A 65 -4.15 -9.02 0.83
CA LEU A 65 -2.98 -9.59 1.50
C LEU A 65 -2.68 -10.96 0.91
N THR A 66 -1.41 -11.31 0.76
CA THR A 66 -0.96 -12.66 0.36
C THR A 66 0.36 -13.05 0.98
#